data_AF-A0A7G8Q4Q2-F1
#
_entry.id   AF-A0A7G8Q4Q2-F1
#
_cell.length_a   1.000
_cell.length_b   1.000
_cell.length_c   1.000
_cell.angle_alpha   90.00
_cell.angle_beta   90.00
_cell.angle_gamma   90.00
#
_symmetry.space_group_name_H-M   'P 1'
#
loop_
_entity.id
_entity.type
_entity.pdbx_description
1 polymer ?
#
loop_
_entity_poly.entity_id
_entity_poly.type
_entity_poly.pdbx_seq_one_letter_code
_entity_poly.pdbx_strand_id
1 'polypeptide(L)'
;MSFKEYKAVKRFYGKKVAERSGVPLINHIDEGLIILEALKASAITQRAWCLHPMLQSDAALKGNLRELTTMTDSLRVVAVAMEYRNKANAWLSDKVFSSPLGIMFNGAPDPGPLLHVKKMLIADKVQNYKDFLTYHDGKHERSAELNAYFERWLTVLGLSGGKKGVQFRGHAHLIDQVKELKQ
;
A
#
# COMPACT_ATOMS: atom_id res chain seq x y z
N MET A 1 13.34 -8.78 11.67
CA MET A 1 14.29 -7.73 11.22
C MET A 1 14.19 -6.52 12.15
N SER A 2 15.27 -5.81 12.47
CA SER A 2 15.24 -4.62 13.35
C SER A 2 15.73 -3.36 12.61
N PHE A 3 14.93 -2.85 11.67
CA PHE A 3 15.21 -1.58 11.01
C PHE A 3 15.00 -0.39 11.95
N LYS A 4 15.80 0.68 11.79
CA LYS A 4 15.62 1.95 12.51
C LYS A 4 14.25 2.56 12.19
N GLU A 5 13.85 2.46 10.93
CA GLU A 5 12.58 2.92 10.40
C GLU A 5 11.40 2.13 10.99
N TYR A 6 11.57 0.82 11.23
CA TYR A 6 10.53 0.01 11.87
C TYR A 6 10.30 0.46 13.33
N LYS A 7 11.37 0.73 14.08
CA LYS A 7 11.25 1.29 15.44
C LYS A 7 10.57 2.66 15.42
N ALA A 8 10.91 3.50 14.44
CA ALA A 8 10.31 4.82 14.27
C ALA A 8 8.81 4.73 13.97
N VAL A 9 8.39 3.90 13.01
CA VAL A 9 6.97 3.77 12.66
C VAL A 9 6.14 3.11 13.75
N LYS A 10 6.71 2.13 14.47
CA LYS A 10 6.07 1.53 15.64
C LYS A 10 5.78 2.57 16.72
N ARG A 11 6.71 3.49 16.97
CA ARG A 11 6.48 4.63 17.89
C ARG A 11 5.48 5.64 17.33
N PHE A 12 5.56 5.95 16.04
CA PHE A 12 4.66 6.90 15.36
C PHE A 12 3.20 6.46 15.39
N TYR A 13 2.95 5.17 15.15
CA TYR A 13 1.61 4.60 15.27
C TYR A 13 1.23 4.35 16.73
N GLY A 14 2.14 3.88 17.58
CA GLY A 14 1.84 3.63 18.99
C GLY A 14 0.65 2.68 19.14
N LYS A 15 -0.43 3.16 19.78
CA LYS A 15 -1.69 2.42 19.97
C LYS A 15 -2.79 2.82 18.99
N LYS A 16 -2.48 3.58 17.93
CA LYS A 16 -3.47 4.05 16.95
C LYS A 16 -4.06 2.86 16.19
N VAL A 17 -5.35 2.96 15.93
CA VAL A 17 -6.13 2.01 15.14
C VAL A 17 -6.73 2.73 13.93
N ALA A 18 -7.06 1.98 12.88
CA ALA A 18 -7.80 2.51 11.76
C ALA A 18 -9.23 2.87 12.19
N GLU A 19 -9.69 4.07 11.86
CA GLU A 19 -11.00 4.58 12.30
C GLU A 19 -12.17 3.68 11.89
N ARG A 20 -12.06 3.02 10.74
CA ARG A 20 -13.17 2.27 10.13
C ARG A 20 -13.22 0.79 10.48
N SER A 21 -12.07 0.16 10.75
CA SER A 21 -11.98 -1.27 11.06
C SER A 21 -11.61 -1.55 12.51
N GLY A 22 -11.07 -0.56 13.24
CA GLY A 22 -10.54 -0.74 14.59
C GLY A 22 -9.23 -1.53 14.65
N VAL A 23 -8.68 -1.95 13.51
CA VAL A 23 -7.45 -2.73 13.42
C VAL A 23 -6.23 -1.84 13.73
N PRO A 24 -5.22 -2.32 14.49
CA PRO A 24 -4.00 -1.55 14.74
C PRO A 24 -3.31 -1.10 13.45
N LEU A 25 -2.93 0.19 13.36
CA LEU A 25 -2.26 0.73 12.17
C LEU A 25 -0.91 0.07 11.89
N ILE A 26 -0.27 -0.53 12.92
CA ILE A 26 0.98 -1.25 12.74
C ILE A 26 0.84 -2.51 11.87
N ASN A 27 -0.36 -3.09 11.80
CA ASN A 27 -0.62 -4.28 10.98
C ASN A 27 -0.37 -4.02 9.50
N HIS A 28 -0.65 -2.80 9.02
CA HIS A 28 -0.32 -2.38 7.66
C HIS A 28 1.19 -2.53 7.37
N ILE A 29 2.04 -2.21 8.35
CA ILE A 29 3.49 -2.34 8.22
C ILE A 29 3.91 -3.79 8.26
N ASP A 30 3.44 -4.54 9.26
CA ASP A 30 3.83 -5.93 9.47
C ASP A 30 3.42 -6.83 8.29
N GLU A 31 2.17 -6.72 7.83
CA GLU A 31 1.67 -7.46 6.67
C GLU A 31 2.35 -7.03 5.38
N GLY A 32 2.58 -5.72 5.21
CA GLY A 32 3.31 -5.20 4.06
C GLY A 32 4.75 -5.72 4.01
N LEU A 33 5.43 -5.88 5.15
CA LEU A 33 6.76 -6.49 5.21
C LEU A 33 6.75 -7.97 4.79
N ILE A 34 5.73 -8.74 5.19
CA ILE A 34 5.56 -10.13 4.75
C ILE A 34 5.41 -10.21 3.22
N ILE A 35 4.56 -9.34 2.64
CA ILE A 35 4.39 -9.27 1.19
C ILE A 35 5.71 -8.88 0.50
N LEU A 36 6.41 -7.88 1.03
CA LEU A 36 7.70 -7.44 0.47
C LEU A 36 8.78 -8.52 0.56
N GLU A 37 8.79 -9.31 1.62
CA GLU A 37 9.69 -10.46 1.77
C GLU A 37 9.39 -11.54 0.72
N ALA A 38 8.12 -11.88 0.52
CA ALA A 38 7.70 -12.82 -0.53
C ALA A 38 8.02 -12.31 -1.95
N LEU A 39 7.98 -11.00 -2.18
CA LEU A 39 8.43 -10.35 -3.42
C LEU A 39 9.97 -10.24 -3.53
N LYS A 40 10.74 -10.78 -2.58
CA LYS A 40 12.20 -10.64 -2.48
C LYS A 40 12.63 -9.18 -2.60
N ALA A 41 11.93 -8.29 -1.90
CA ALA A 41 12.23 -6.86 -1.90
C ALA A 41 13.54 -6.59 -1.16
N SER A 42 14.32 -5.61 -1.65
CA SER A 42 15.59 -5.24 -1.03
C SER A 42 15.37 -4.61 0.36
N ALA A 43 16.43 -4.60 1.18
CA ALA A 43 16.42 -3.89 2.46
C ALA A 43 16.04 -2.40 2.31
N ILE A 44 16.47 -1.73 1.23
CA ILE A 44 16.06 -0.34 0.94
C ILE A 44 14.55 -0.23 0.79
N THR A 45 13.92 -1.19 0.09
CA THR A 45 12.47 -1.21 -0.13
C THR A 45 11.72 -1.41 1.19
N GLN A 46 12.14 -2.38 1.98
CA GLN A 46 11.50 -2.70 3.26
C GLN A 46 11.69 -1.59 4.30
N ARG A 47 12.85 -0.92 4.31
CA ARG A 47 13.10 0.26 5.15
C ARG A 47 12.26 1.46 4.70
N ALA A 48 12.14 1.70 3.39
CA ALA A 48 11.29 2.76 2.85
C ALA A 48 9.81 2.49 3.14
N TRP A 49 9.39 1.23 3.07
CA TRP A 49 8.08 0.78 3.55
C TRP A 49 7.87 1.11 5.03
N CYS A 50 8.83 0.84 5.90
CA CYS A 50 8.69 1.25 7.29
C CYS A 50 8.63 2.78 7.46
N LEU A 51 9.37 3.55 6.64
CA LEU A 51 9.42 5.01 6.75
C LEU A 51 8.15 5.71 6.21
N HIS A 52 7.47 5.11 5.23
CA HIS A 52 6.47 5.80 4.42
C HIS A 52 5.32 6.47 5.22
N PRO A 53 4.78 5.92 6.32
CA PRO A 53 3.63 6.55 6.98
C PRO A 53 3.94 7.91 7.58
N MET A 54 5.18 8.11 8.01
CA MET A 54 5.64 9.37 8.58
C MET A 54 5.79 10.46 7.51
N LEU A 55 5.76 10.09 6.23
CA LEU A 55 5.91 11.01 5.08
C LEU A 55 4.67 11.05 4.17
N GLN A 56 3.71 10.16 4.35
CA GLN A 56 2.62 9.91 3.39
C GLN A 56 1.76 11.16 3.10
N SER A 57 1.29 11.88 4.12
CA SER A 57 0.49 13.10 3.95
C SER A 57 1.37 14.35 4.05
N ASP A 58 0.88 15.50 3.56
CA ASP A 58 1.57 16.79 3.74
C ASP A 58 1.77 17.10 5.23
N ALA A 59 0.76 16.82 6.06
CA ALA A 59 0.84 17.00 7.51
C ALA A 59 1.90 16.08 8.14
N ALA A 60 1.96 14.81 7.74
CA ALA A 60 2.95 13.87 8.24
C ALA A 60 4.37 14.27 7.83
N LEU A 61 4.58 14.60 6.55
CA LEU A 61 5.86 15.09 6.05
C LEU A 61 6.31 16.33 6.82
N LYS A 62 5.46 17.35 6.93
CA LYS A 62 5.78 18.59 7.66
C LYS A 62 6.09 18.32 9.13
N GLY A 63 5.31 17.46 9.78
CA GLY A 63 5.46 17.13 11.19
C GLY A 63 6.73 16.33 11.51
N ASN A 64 7.21 15.51 10.58
CA ASN A 64 8.34 14.59 10.81
C ASN A 64 9.64 15.02 10.13
N LEU A 65 9.64 16.07 9.29
CA LEU A 65 10.81 16.46 8.49
C LEU A 65 12.08 16.67 9.35
N ARG A 66 11.95 17.32 10.51
CA ARG A 66 13.08 17.61 11.41
C ARG A 66 13.70 16.36 12.03
N GLU A 67 12.90 15.32 12.21
CA GLU A 67 13.28 14.07 12.85
C GLU A 67 13.75 13.00 11.84
N LEU A 68 13.78 13.30 10.54
CA LEU A 68 14.13 12.31 9.51
C LEU A 68 15.49 11.64 9.75
N THR A 69 16.49 12.41 10.18
CA THR A 69 17.84 11.90 10.49
C THR A 69 17.85 10.99 11.73
N THR A 70 16.89 11.16 12.63
CA THR A 70 16.70 10.26 13.78
C THR A 70 15.92 8.99 13.39
N MET A 71 15.14 9.02 12.31
CA MET A 71 14.34 7.89 11.82
C MET A 71 15.08 6.97 10.84
N THR A 72 15.96 7.54 10.01
CA THR A 72 16.76 6.79 9.02
C THR A 72 18.14 7.40 8.86
N ASP A 73 19.12 6.59 8.49
CA ASP A 73 20.49 7.00 8.13
C ASP A 73 20.73 6.99 6.62
N SER A 74 19.70 6.70 5.80
CA SER A 74 19.86 6.46 4.37
C SER A 74 19.04 7.41 3.52
N LEU A 75 19.73 8.29 2.79
CA LEU A 75 19.10 9.17 1.79
C LEU A 75 18.36 8.38 0.70
N ARG A 76 18.84 7.18 0.34
CA ARG A 76 18.14 6.31 -0.63
C ARG A 76 16.79 5.83 -0.10
N VAL A 77 16.70 5.52 1.20
CA VAL A 77 15.43 5.14 1.85
C VAL A 77 14.45 6.31 1.83
N VAL A 78 14.91 7.53 2.15
CA VAL A 78 14.09 8.74 2.07
C VAL A 78 13.59 8.97 0.63
N ALA A 79 14.48 8.91 -0.36
CA ALA A 79 14.13 9.13 -1.77
C ALA A 79 13.08 8.12 -2.26
N VAL A 80 13.22 6.84 -1.92
CA VAL A 80 12.24 5.80 -2.29
C VAL A 80 10.90 6.03 -1.58
N ALA A 81 10.89 6.39 -0.29
CA ALA A 81 9.66 6.68 0.44
C ALA A 81 8.92 7.91 -0.11
N MET A 82 9.67 8.95 -0.51
CA MET A 82 9.11 10.15 -1.13
C MET A 82 8.55 9.91 -2.53
N GLU A 83 9.21 9.07 -3.35
CA GLU A 83 8.66 8.70 -4.65
C GLU A 83 7.43 7.79 -4.51
N TYR A 84 7.43 6.88 -3.53
CA TYR A 84 6.22 6.12 -3.18
C TYR A 84 5.06 7.05 -2.80
N ARG A 85 5.30 8.01 -1.90
CA ARG A 85 4.31 9.04 -1.53
C ARG A 85 3.76 9.76 -2.76
N ASN A 86 4.64 10.21 -3.65
CA ASN A 86 4.28 10.90 -4.90
C ASN A 86 3.34 10.02 -5.75
N LYS A 87 3.72 8.77 -6.04
CA LYS A 87 2.95 7.87 -6.89
C LYS A 87 1.65 7.38 -6.24
N ALA A 88 1.67 7.07 -4.94
CA ALA A 88 0.49 6.64 -4.20
C ALA A 88 -0.57 7.75 -4.10
N ASN A 89 -0.15 9.01 -3.86
CA ASN A 89 -1.07 10.14 -3.73
C ASN A 89 -1.55 10.70 -5.08
N ALA A 90 -0.83 10.46 -6.17
CA ALA A 90 -1.22 10.94 -7.50
C ALA A 90 -2.54 10.32 -8.01
N TRP A 91 -2.89 9.12 -7.54
CA TRP A 91 -4.11 8.43 -7.95
C TRP A 91 -4.77 7.67 -6.80
N LEU A 92 -5.63 8.39 -6.07
CA LEU A 92 -6.43 7.87 -4.96
C LEU A 92 -7.84 7.46 -5.43
N SER A 93 -8.64 6.92 -4.51
CA SER A 93 -9.99 6.44 -4.80
C SER A 93 -10.96 7.56 -5.19
N ASP A 94 -10.62 8.84 -4.97
CA ASP A 94 -11.36 10.00 -5.46
C ASP A 94 -11.38 10.10 -6.99
N LYS A 95 -10.47 9.39 -7.68
CA LYS A 95 -10.43 9.31 -9.15
C LYS A 95 -11.39 8.28 -9.74
N VAL A 96 -12.16 7.58 -8.90
CA VAL A 96 -13.13 6.57 -9.33
C VAL A 96 -14.51 6.95 -8.80
N PHE A 97 -15.48 7.09 -9.70
CA PHE A 97 -16.81 7.59 -9.36
C PHE A 97 -17.90 6.92 -10.21
N SER A 98 -19.08 6.77 -9.62
CA SER A 98 -20.26 6.26 -10.32
C SER A 98 -20.91 7.34 -11.17
N SER A 99 -21.45 6.94 -12.31
CA SER A 99 -22.27 7.75 -13.21
C SER A 99 -23.41 6.92 -13.80
N PRO A 100 -24.40 7.53 -14.46
CA PRO A 100 -25.45 6.77 -15.17
C PRO A 100 -24.93 5.79 -16.24
N LEU A 101 -23.69 6.00 -16.73
CA LEU A 101 -23.03 5.13 -17.71
C LEU A 101 -22.18 4.01 -17.06
N GLY A 102 -22.16 3.93 -15.73
CA GLY A 102 -21.35 3.00 -14.95
C GLY A 102 -20.18 3.69 -14.23
N ILE A 103 -19.19 2.89 -13.83
CA ILE A 103 -18.00 3.37 -13.11
C ILE A 103 -17.04 4.06 -14.07
N MET A 104 -16.70 5.31 -13.73
CA MET A 104 -15.81 6.17 -14.50
C MET A 104 -14.47 6.34 -13.77
N PHE A 105 -13.41 6.58 -14.55
CA PHE A 105 -12.06 6.80 -14.06
C PHE A 105 -11.54 8.16 -14.55
N ASN A 106 -11.00 8.96 -13.62
CA ASN A 106 -10.24 10.15 -13.96
C ASN A 106 -8.74 9.82 -14.01
N GLY A 107 -8.19 9.67 -15.21
CA GLY A 107 -6.81 9.26 -15.43
C GLY A 107 -6.57 7.78 -15.10
N ALA A 108 -5.31 7.42 -14.86
CA ALA A 108 -4.89 6.07 -14.53
C ALA A 108 -3.76 6.09 -13.50
N PRO A 109 -3.66 5.05 -12.63
CA PRO A 109 -2.52 4.92 -11.75
C PRO A 109 -1.23 4.64 -12.54
N ASP A 110 -0.12 5.16 -12.05
CA ASP A 110 1.23 4.93 -12.58
C ASP A 110 2.17 4.59 -11.41
N PRO A 111 2.83 3.41 -11.40
CA PRO A 111 3.79 3.06 -10.35
C PRO A 111 5.16 3.74 -10.52
N GLY A 112 5.40 4.41 -11.66
CA GLY A 112 6.68 5.00 -12.00
C GLY A 112 7.76 3.96 -12.37
N PRO A 113 9.01 4.42 -12.58
CA PRO A 113 10.08 3.58 -13.08
C PRO A 113 10.80 2.75 -12.01
N LEU A 114 10.64 3.09 -10.72
CA LEU A 114 11.41 2.47 -9.64
C LEU A 114 10.79 1.15 -9.20
N LEU A 115 11.51 0.05 -9.38
CA LEU A 115 11.07 -1.27 -8.91
C LEU A 115 10.80 -1.30 -7.40
N HIS A 116 11.54 -0.53 -6.60
CA HIS A 116 11.27 -0.37 -5.16
C HIS A 116 9.84 0.14 -4.90
N VAL A 117 9.43 1.19 -5.62
CA VAL A 117 8.12 1.81 -5.49
C VAL A 117 7.02 0.89 -5.99
N LYS A 118 7.24 0.20 -7.12
CA LYS A 118 6.31 -0.81 -7.63
C LYS A 118 6.03 -1.90 -6.57
N LYS A 119 7.07 -2.42 -5.91
CA LYS A 119 6.91 -3.44 -4.85
C LYS A 119 6.18 -2.89 -3.62
N MET A 120 6.45 -1.65 -3.22
CA MET A 120 5.72 -0.99 -2.12
C MET A 120 4.24 -0.78 -2.47
N LEU A 121 3.92 -0.38 -3.70
CA LEU A 121 2.54 -0.25 -4.16
C LEU A 121 1.83 -1.60 -4.22
N ILE A 122 2.51 -2.69 -4.57
CA ILE A 122 1.94 -4.04 -4.46
C ILE A 122 1.58 -4.34 -3.01
N ALA A 123 2.51 -4.15 -2.07
CA ALA A 123 2.26 -4.39 -0.65
C ALA A 123 1.07 -3.56 -0.14
N ASP A 124 1.04 -2.26 -0.44
CA ASP A 124 -0.04 -1.35 -0.09
C ASP A 124 -1.40 -1.79 -0.66
N LYS A 125 -1.48 -2.03 -1.96
CA LYS A 125 -2.76 -2.30 -2.61
C LYS A 125 -3.31 -3.68 -2.29
N VAL A 126 -2.45 -4.69 -2.16
CA VAL A 126 -2.87 -6.03 -1.73
C VAL A 126 -3.38 -6.00 -0.29
N GLN A 127 -2.65 -5.36 0.61
CA GLN A 127 -3.03 -5.26 2.02
C GLN A 127 -4.33 -4.46 2.19
N ASN A 128 -4.42 -3.27 1.61
CA ASN A 128 -5.63 -2.43 1.69
C ASN A 128 -6.85 -3.09 1.04
N TYR A 129 -6.67 -3.84 -0.05
CA TYR A 129 -7.78 -4.55 -0.69
C TYR A 129 -8.27 -5.71 0.18
N LYS A 130 -7.38 -6.43 0.85
CA LYS A 130 -7.76 -7.44 1.86
C LYS A 130 -8.62 -6.81 2.96
N ASP A 131 -8.20 -5.67 3.51
CA ASP A 131 -8.96 -4.98 4.55
C ASP A 131 -10.32 -4.48 4.03
N PHE A 132 -10.35 -3.94 2.81
CA PHE A 132 -11.60 -3.58 2.15
C PHE A 132 -12.56 -4.77 2.02
N LEU A 133 -12.10 -5.90 1.47
CA LEU A 133 -12.91 -7.11 1.33
C LEU A 133 -13.41 -7.65 2.67
N THR A 134 -12.59 -7.53 3.72
CA THR A 134 -12.92 -8.07 5.05
C THR A 134 -13.95 -7.20 5.78
N TYR A 135 -13.78 -5.87 5.73
CA TYR A 135 -14.51 -4.97 6.61
C TYR A 135 -15.54 -4.09 5.88
N HIS A 136 -15.42 -3.90 4.57
CA HIS A 136 -16.13 -2.85 3.85
C HIS A 136 -16.90 -3.29 2.60
N ASP A 137 -16.53 -4.43 1.99
CA ASP A 137 -17.21 -4.91 0.79
C ASP A 137 -18.70 -5.20 1.07
N GLY A 138 -19.55 -4.70 0.17
CA GLY A 138 -21.01 -4.73 0.29
C GLY A 138 -21.61 -3.86 1.40
N LYS A 139 -20.78 -3.19 2.22
CA LYS A 139 -21.22 -2.38 3.37
C LYS A 139 -20.97 -0.88 3.18
N HIS A 140 -19.90 -0.52 2.48
CA HIS A 140 -19.53 0.89 2.24
C HIS A 140 -20.34 1.47 1.08
N GLU A 141 -20.81 2.72 1.19
CA GLU A 141 -21.63 3.37 0.14
C GLU A 141 -20.91 3.39 -1.22
N ARG A 142 -19.58 3.56 -1.20
CA ARG A 142 -18.69 3.53 -2.36
C ARG A 142 -18.07 2.16 -2.67
N SER A 143 -18.73 1.05 -2.29
CA SER A 143 -18.14 -0.30 -2.40
C SER A 143 -17.75 -0.62 -3.85
N ALA A 144 -18.62 -0.30 -4.82
CA ALA A 144 -18.38 -0.57 -6.22
C ALA A 144 -17.17 0.22 -6.76
N GLU A 145 -17.06 1.51 -6.41
CA GLU A 145 -15.95 2.36 -6.81
C GLU A 145 -14.64 1.94 -6.16
N LEU A 146 -14.65 1.57 -4.89
CA LEU A 146 -13.47 1.08 -4.17
C LEU A 146 -12.97 -0.24 -4.78
N ASN A 147 -13.89 -1.15 -5.11
CA ASN A 147 -13.54 -2.39 -5.80
C ASN A 147 -12.87 -2.10 -7.16
N ALA A 148 -13.46 -1.22 -7.98
CA ALA A 148 -12.89 -0.82 -9.26
C ALA A 148 -11.54 -0.09 -9.12
N TYR A 149 -11.36 0.71 -8.05
CA TYR A 149 -10.10 1.35 -7.71
C TYR A 149 -8.99 0.33 -7.45
N PHE A 150 -9.26 -0.69 -6.64
CA PHE A 150 -8.28 -1.74 -6.35
C PHE A 150 -7.95 -2.57 -7.60
N GLU A 151 -8.97 -3.02 -8.35
CA GLU A 151 -8.77 -3.79 -9.58
C GLU A 151 -7.92 -3.03 -10.62
N ARG A 152 -8.10 -1.71 -10.73
CA ARG A 152 -7.29 -0.87 -11.63
C ARG A 152 -5.83 -0.84 -11.20
N TRP A 153 -5.55 -0.66 -9.91
CA TRP A 153 -4.18 -0.72 -9.38
C TRP A 153 -3.55 -2.09 -9.58
N LEU A 154 -4.25 -3.17 -9.23
CA LEU A 154 -3.75 -4.54 -9.36
C LEU A 154 -3.43 -4.88 -10.83
N THR A 155 -4.26 -4.43 -11.77
CA THR A 155 -4.00 -4.57 -13.20
C THR A 155 -2.70 -3.88 -13.62
N VAL A 156 -2.53 -2.60 -13.27
CA VAL A 156 -1.32 -1.83 -13.63
C VAL A 156 -0.06 -2.37 -12.96
N LEU A 157 -0.18 -2.92 -11.75
CA LEU A 157 0.93 -3.55 -11.05
C LEU A 157 1.30 -4.93 -11.63
N GLY A 158 0.48 -5.47 -12.54
CA GLY A 158 0.69 -6.77 -13.19
C GLY A 158 0.25 -7.96 -12.35
N LEU A 159 -0.72 -7.75 -11.45
CA LEU A 159 -1.28 -8.77 -10.56
C LEU A 159 -2.63 -9.31 -11.06
N SER A 160 -3.36 -8.55 -11.85
CA SER A 160 -4.61 -9.01 -12.47
C SER A 160 -4.34 -9.60 -13.85
N GLY A 161 -4.61 -10.90 -13.99
CA GLY A 161 -4.63 -11.60 -15.28
C GLY A 161 -5.96 -11.44 -15.98
N GLY A 162 -5.91 -10.96 -17.23
CA GLY A 162 -7.09 -10.83 -18.08
C GLY A 162 -7.82 -12.16 -18.26
N LYS A 163 -9.15 -12.06 -18.41
CA LYS A 163 -10.10 -13.06 -18.95
C LYS A 163 -9.66 -14.53 -18.86
N LYS A 164 -10.35 -15.33 -18.03
CA LYS A 164 -10.43 -16.81 -18.08
C LYS A 164 -9.29 -17.50 -18.85
N GLY A 165 -8.21 -17.91 -18.16
CA GLY A 165 -7.33 -18.96 -18.70
C GLY A 165 -5.82 -18.77 -18.62
N VAL A 166 -5.29 -17.67 -18.07
CA VAL A 166 -3.83 -17.56 -17.85
C VAL A 166 -3.53 -17.48 -16.36
N GLN A 167 -3.26 -18.63 -15.76
CA GLN A 167 -2.74 -18.76 -14.41
C GLN A 167 -1.40 -18.01 -14.29
N PHE A 168 -1.38 -16.96 -13.47
CA PHE A 168 -0.14 -16.40 -12.94
C PHE A 168 0.47 -17.41 -11.98
N ARG A 169 1.35 -18.30 -12.47
CA ARG A 169 2.09 -19.28 -11.67
C ARG A 169 3.05 -18.68 -10.62
N GLY A 170 3.10 -17.35 -10.45
CA GLY A 170 4.01 -16.68 -9.51
C GLY A 170 3.40 -15.75 -8.46
N HIS A 171 2.18 -15.23 -8.65
CA HIS A 171 1.64 -14.17 -7.77
C HIS A 171 0.17 -14.34 -7.35
N ALA A 172 -0.59 -15.27 -7.96
CA ALA A 172 -1.93 -15.62 -7.46
C ALA A 172 -1.86 -16.16 -6.02
N HIS A 173 -0.78 -16.87 -5.69
CA HIS A 173 -0.50 -17.37 -4.35
C HIS A 173 -0.32 -16.24 -3.32
N LEU A 174 0.11 -15.03 -3.70
CA LEU A 174 0.30 -13.92 -2.73
C LEU A 174 -1.02 -13.38 -2.20
N ILE A 175 -2.05 -13.26 -3.05
CA ILE A 175 -3.37 -12.80 -2.61
C ILE A 175 -4.03 -13.87 -1.74
N ASP A 176 -3.88 -15.16 -2.09
CA ASP A 176 -4.41 -16.26 -1.31
C ASP A 176 -3.63 -16.48 0.02
N GLN A 177 -2.30 -16.33 0.02
CA GLN A 177 -1.48 -16.33 1.25
C GLN A 177 -1.83 -15.16 2.17
N VAL A 178 -2.09 -13.98 1.63
CA VAL A 178 -2.48 -12.80 2.42
C VAL A 178 -3.90 -12.98 3.02
N LYS A 179 -4.79 -13.71 2.34
CA LYS A 179 -6.08 -14.13 2.90
C LYS A 179 -5.93 -15.19 4.00
N GLU A 180 -4.88 -16.01 3.95
CA GLU A 180 -4.55 -17.05 4.93
C GLU A 180 -3.79 -16.54 6.16
N LEU A 181 -3.25 -15.31 6.16
CA LEU A 181 -2.66 -14.65 7.35
C LEU A 181 -3.69 -14.30 8.45
N LYS A 182 -4.85 -14.97 8.46
CA LYS A 182 -5.81 -14.95 9.57
C LYS A 182 -5.28 -15.80 10.71
N GLN A 183 -4.49 -15.18 11.60
CA GLN A 183 -4.53 -15.31 13.08
C GLN A 183 -3.35 -14.60 13.72
#